data_AF-A0A846EAD9-F1
#
_entry.id   AF-A0A846EAD9-F1
#
_cell.length_a   1.000
_cell.length_b   1.000
_cell.length_c   1.000
_cell.angle_alpha   90.00
_cell.angle_beta   90.00
_cell.angle_gamma   90.00
#
_symmetry.space_group_name_H-M   'P 1'
#
loop_
_entity.id
_entity.type
_entity.pdbx_description
1 polymer ?
#
loop_
_entity_poly.entity_id
_entity_poly.type
_entity_poly.pdbx_seq_one_letter_code
_entity_poly.pdbx_strand_id
1 'polypeptide(L)' 'MGILQTILSDLGIPKEDLHEQTLLHQDLQLDSTEIVELSLELKRQFGVRVKLETRQDMTLAQVCQRIETAIQSEISLSQT' A
#
# COMPACT_ATOMS: atom_id res chain seq x y z
N MET A 1 -5.47 4.09 12.51
CA MET A 1 -4.00 4.14 12.37
C MET A 1 -3.56 2.83 11.76
N GLY A 2 -3.26 2.89 10.46
CA GLY A 2 -3.49 1.80 9.51
C GLY A 2 -2.41 0.73 9.52
N ILE A 3 -2.84 -0.50 9.31
CA ILE A 3 -2.02 -1.67 9.02
C ILE A 3 -1.01 -1.39 7.89
N LEU A 4 -1.37 -0.51 6.94
CA LEU A 4 -0.46 0.02 5.91
C LEU A 4 0.79 0.71 6.50
N GLN A 5 0.65 1.53 7.56
CA GLN A 5 1.80 2.17 8.19
C GLN A 5 2.70 1.14 8.88
N THR A 6 2.14 0.03 9.37
CA THR A 6 2.93 -1.04 9.98
C THR A 6 3.76 -1.77 8.93
N ILE A 7 3.15 -2.10 7.79
CA ILE A 7 3.85 -2.73 6.66
C ILE A 7 4.98 -1.82 6.17
N LEU A 8 4.71 -0.53 5.96
CA LEU A 8 5.73 0.40 5.51
C LEU A 8 6.85 0.59 6.54
N SER A 9 6.52 0.59 7.84
CA SER A 9 7.55 0.53 8.89
C SER A 9 8.36 -0.75 8.90
N ASP A 10 7.78 -1.89 8.54
CA ASP A 10 8.49 -3.17 8.41
C ASP A 10 9.44 -3.16 7.20
N LEU A 11 9.04 -2.51 6.10
CA LEU A 11 9.91 -2.21 4.96
C LEU A 11 11.06 -1.25 5.29
N GLY A 12 11.06 -0.62 6.48
CA GLY A 12 12.12 0.29 6.92
C GLY A 12 11.78 1.77 6.80
N ILE A 13 10.52 2.11 6.50
CA ILE A 13 10.07 3.50 6.36
C ILE A 13 9.58 4.03 7.71
N PRO A 14 10.18 5.10 8.26
CA PRO A 14 9.73 5.67 9.52
C PRO A 14 8.30 6.20 9.39
N LYS A 15 7.50 6.01 10.44
CA LYS A 15 6.10 6.51 10.50
C LYS A 15 5.99 8.02 10.38
N GLU A 16 7.11 8.70 10.64
CA GLU A 16 7.31 10.15 10.56
C GLU A 16 7.24 10.64 9.11
N ASP A 17 7.72 9.83 8.16
CA ASP A 17 7.65 10.10 6.72
C ASP A 17 6.36 9.56 6.08
N LEU A 18 5.54 8.81 6.83
CA LEU A 18 4.30 8.21 6.33
C LEU A 18 3.11 9.16 6.44
N HIS A 19 3.11 10.19 5.59
CA HIS A 19 2.00 11.13 5.44
C HIS A 19 1.07 10.76 4.29
N GLU A 20 -0.19 11.18 4.38
CA GLU A 20 -1.21 10.99 3.33
C GLU A 20 -0.79 11.55 1.96
N GLN A 21 0.04 12.59 1.96
CA GLN A 21 0.55 13.27 0.77
C GLN A 21 1.93 12.76 0.31
N THR A 22 2.56 11.88 1.09
CA THR A 22 3.84 11.24 0.76
C THR A 22 3.73 10.45 -0.53
N LEU A 23 4.67 10.66 -1.45
CA LEU A 23 4.72 9.99 -2.74
C LEU A 23 5.58 8.73 -2.64
N LEU A 24 5.08 7.59 -3.14
CA LEU A 24 5.84 6.32 -3.05
C LEU A 24 7.18 6.35 -3.80
N HIS A 25 7.26 7.10 -4.89
CA HIS A 25 8.45 7.10 -5.74
C HIS A 25 9.24 8.41 -5.60
N GLN A 26 8.58 9.56 -5.49
CA GLN A 26 9.27 10.84 -5.25
C GLN A 26 9.79 11.03 -3.81
N ASP A 27 9.02 10.60 -2.80
CA ASP A 27 9.31 10.91 -1.39
C ASP A 27 9.96 9.70 -0.70
N LEU A 28 9.35 8.53 -0.85
CA LEU A 28 9.86 7.27 -0.29
C LEU A 28 10.92 6.60 -1.17
N GLN A 29 11.08 7.06 -2.42
CA GLN A 29 12.03 6.52 -3.39
C GLN A 29 11.99 4.99 -3.52
N LEU A 30 10.79 4.39 -3.38
CA LEU A 30 10.65 2.94 -3.37
C LEU A 30 11.19 2.33 -4.66
N ASP A 31 12.14 1.42 -4.49
CA ASP A 31 12.69 0.65 -5.58
C ASP A 31 11.72 -0.43 -6.08
N SER A 32 12.00 -0.97 -7.27
CA SER A 32 11.16 -2.02 -7.88
C SER A 32 10.98 -3.24 -6.97
N THR A 33 11.97 -3.54 -6.12
CA THR A 33 11.91 -4.61 -5.12
C THR A 33 10.95 -4.27 -3.98
N GLU A 34 11.03 -3.05 -3.45
CA GLU A 34 10.17 -2.61 -2.35
C GLU A 34 8.71 -2.50 -2.78
N ILE A 35 8.44 -2.04 -4.00
CA ILE A 35 7.09 -2.03 -4.59
C ILE A 35 6.50 -3.44 -4.67
N VAL A 36 7.32 -4.43 -5.05
CA VAL A 36 6.91 -5.84 -5.12
C VAL A 36 6.71 -6.41 -3.73
N GLU A 37 7.59 -6.13 -2.77
CA GLU A 37 7.44 -6.57 -1.37
C GLU A 37 6.18 -5.98 -0.72
N LEU A 38 5.97 -4.68 -0.86
CA LEU A 38 4.76 -4.00 -0.39
C LEU A 38 3.51 -4.64 -1.01
N SER A 39 3.50 -4.90 -2.32
CA SER A 39 2.39 -5.58 -2.98
C SER A 39 2.14 -6.99 -2.45
N LEU A 40 3.21 -7.71 -2.06
CA LEU A 40 3.14 -9.06 -1.52
C LEU A 40 2.63 -9.06 -0.07
N GLU A 41 3.14 -8.16 0.77
CA GLU A 41 2.70 -7.90 2.13
C GLU A 41 1.21 -7.52 2.17
N LEU A 42 0.77 -6.61 1.30
CA LEU A 42 -0.64 -6.23 1.18
C LEU A 42 -1.53 -7.45 0.87
N LYS A 43 -1.09 -8.30 -0.05
CA LYS A 43 -1.81 -9.54 -0.35
C LYS A 43 -1.82 -10.51 0.82
N ARG A 44 -0.73 -10.63 1.58
CA ARG A 44 -0.62 -11.54 2.73
C ARG A 44 -1.47 -11.08 3.91
N GLN A 45 -1.40 -9.79 4.26
CA GLN A 45 -2.09 -9.23 5.42
C GLN A 45 -3.58 -8.99 5.16
N PHE A 46 -3.92 -8.47 3.98
CA PHE A 46 -5.29 -8.05 3.67
C PHE A 46 -6.00 -8.97 2.67
N GLY A 47 -5.30 -9.93 2.07
CA GLY A 47 -5.85 -10.78 1.01
C GLY A 47 -5.95 -10.08 -0.35
N VAL A 48 -5.68 -8.77 -0.44
CA VAL A 48 -5.94 -7.98 -1.66
C VAL A 48 -4.69 -7.74 -2.47
N ARG A 49 -4.84 -7.80 -3.80
CA ARG A 49 -3.74 -7.51 -4.73
C ARG A 49 -3.84 -6.07 -5.23
N VAL A 50 -3.10 -5.17 -4.60
CA VAL A 50 -2.98 -3.79 -5.06
C VAL A 50 -1.84 -3.69 -6.08
N LYS A 51 -2.14 -3.15 -7.26
CA LYS A 51 -1.13 -2.85 -8.27
C LYS A 51 -0.53 -1.48 -7.96
N LEU A 52 0.67 -1.50 -7.43
CA LEU A 52 1.54 -0.34 -7.28
C LEU A 52 2.43 -0.29 -8.51
N GLU A 53 2.23 0.71 -9.38
CA GLU A 53 3.04 0.89 -10.58
C GLU A 53 4.02 2.04 -10.35
N THR A 54 5.33 1.79 -10.49
CA THR A 54 6.38 2.83 -10.41
C THR A 54 6.22 3.95 -11.43
N ARG A 55 5.42 3.74 -12.48
CA ARG A 55 5.14 4.74 -13.52
C ARG A 55 4.11 5.78 -13.11
N GLN A 56 3.28 5.49 -12.11
CA GLN A 56 2.33 6.46 -11.57
C GLN A 56 2.81 6.79 -10.17
N ASP A 57 3.41 7.97 -10.00
CA ASP A 57 3.66 8.53 -8.68
C ASP A 57 2.31 8.67 -7.97
N MET A 58 2.08 7.81 -6.98
CA MET A 58 0.86 7.80 -6.17
C MET A 58 1.20 8.26 -4.77
N THR A 59 0.21 8.87 -4.10
CA THR A 59 0.35 9.23 -2.69
C THR A 59 -0.05 8.07 -1.80
N LEU A 60 0.45 8.08 -0.57
CA LEU A 60 0.07 7.10 0.45
C LEU A 60 -1.45 7.05 0.67
N ALA A 61 -2.12 8.21 0.66
CA ALA A 61 -3.59 8.27 0.75
C ALA A 61 -4.28 7.53 -0.39
N GLN A 62 -3.79 7.67 -1.63
CA GLN A 62 -4.37 6.94 -2.76
C GLN A 62 -4.16 5.44 -2.61
N VAL A 63 -2.99 5.00 -2.13
CA VAL A 63 -2.73 3.58 -1.86
C VAL A 63 -3.65 3.05 -0.78
N CYS A 64 -3.82 3.77 0.33
CA CYS A 64 -4.76 3.42 1.39
C CYS A 64 -6.17 3.27 0.82
N GLN A 65 -6.64 4.26 0.04
CA GLN A 65 -7.96 4.22 -0.57
C GLN A 65 -8.13 3.03 -1.52
N ARG A 66 -7.10 2.69 -2.31
CA ARG A 66 -7.14 1.51 -3.20
C ARG A 66 -7.18 0.20 -2.41
N ILE A 67 -6.42 0.10 -1.32
CA ILE A 67 -6.44 -1.07 -0.43
C ILE A 67 -7.84 -1.20 0.17
N GLU A 68 -8.39 -0.14 0.74
CA GLU A 68 -9.74 -0.14 1.32
C GLU A 68 -10.80 -0.53 0.29
N THR A 69 -10.73 0.04 -0.92
CA THR A 69 -11.63 -0.31 -2.02
C THR A 69 -11.51 -1.77 -2.43
N ALA A 70 -10.28 -2.29 -2.52
CA ALA A 70 -10.04 -3.69 -2.86
C ALA A 70 -10.56 -4.63 -1.76
N ILE A 71 -10.37 -4.28 -0.49
CA ILE A 71 -10.86 -5.05 0.66
C ILE A 71 -12.39 -5.10 0.63
N GLN A 72 -13.03 -3.95 0.44
CA GLN A 72 -14.49 -3.86 0.30
C GLN A 72 -14.99 -4.70 -0.87
N SER A 73 -14.30 -4.68 -2.02
CA SER A 73 -14.64 -5.49 -3.18
C SER A 73 -14.51 -6.99 -2.91
N GLU A 74 -13.45 -7.43 -2.22
CA GLU A 74 -13.19 -8.85 -1.92
C GLU A 74 -14.18 -9.40 -0.89
N ILE A 75 -14.53 -8.60 0.13
CA ILE A 75 -15.54 -8.94 1.14
C ILE A 75 -16.93 -9.08 0.49
N SER A 76 -17.26 -8.22 -0.47
CA SER A 76 -18.56 -8.27 -1.17
C SER A 76 -18.75 -9.51 -2.05
N LEU A 77 -17.67 -10.13 -2.54
CA LEU A 77 -17.76 -11.33 -3.39
C LEU A 77 -18.02 -12.63 -2.61
N SER A 78 -17.83 -12.61 -1.29
CA SER A 78 -17.87 -13.81 -0.45
C SER A 78 -19.24 -14.08 0.21
N GLN A 79 -20.31 -13.33 -0.13
CA GLN A 79 -21.63 -13.42 0.51
C GLN A 79 -22.79 -13.89 -0.40
N THR A 80 -22.55 -14.51 -1.56
CA THR A 80 -23.61 -15.11 -2.39
C THR A 80 -23.38 -16.59 -2.62
#